data_AF-A0A380E478-F1
#
_entry.id   AF-A0A380E478-F1
#
_cell.length_a   1.000
_cell.length_b   1.000
_cell.length_c   1.000
_cell.angle_alpha   90.00
_cell.angle_beta   90.00
_cell.angle_gamma   90.00
#
_symmetry.space_group_name_H-M   'P 1'
#
loop_
_entity.id
_entity.type
_entity.pdbx_description
1 polymer ?
#
loop_
_entity_poly.entity_id
_entity_poly.type
_entity_poly.pdbx_seq_one_letter_code
_entity_poly.pdbx_strand_id
1 'polypeptide(L)'
;MSTKNKHIPCLITIFGATGDLSHRKLFPSIFHLYQQDNLDEHIAIIGIGRRDITNDDFRNQVKSSIQKHVKDTNKIDAFMEHVFYHRHDVSNEESYQELLDFSNELDSQFELKGNRLFYLAMAPQFFGVISDYLKSLVLLIQKDLNALLLKNHSVVI
;
A
#
# COMPACT_ATOMS: atom_id res chain seq x y z
N MET A 1 23.72 23.97 0.57
CA MET A 1 23.54 23.04 1.71
C MET A 1 22.50 22.02 1.28
N SER A 2 22.95 20.78 1.04
CA SER A 2 22.14 19.69 0.50
C SER A 2 21.12 19.22 1.56
N THR A 3 19.84 19.44 1.30
CA THR A 3 18.75 18.75 2.00
C THR A 3 18.79 17.30 1.55
N LYS A 4 19.49 16.44 2.30
CA LYS A 4 19.34 15.00 2.13
C LYS A 4 17.87 14.68 2.43
N ASN A 5 17.07 14.46 1.39
CA ASN A 5 15.74 13.88 1.54
C ASN A 5 15.95 12.52 2.21
N LYS A 6 15.55 12.41 3.47
CA LYS A 6 15.61 11.16 4.21
C LYS A 6 14.43 10.34 3.71
N HIS A 7 14.64 9.52 2.68
CA HIS A 7 13.65 8.57 2.22
C HIS A 7 13.34 7.61 3.38
N ILE A 8 12.06 7.48 3.71
CA ILE A 8 11.58 6.60 4.76
C ILE A 8 11.14 5.32 4.05
N PRO A 9 11.86 4.20 4.24
CA PRO A 9 11.39 2.90 3.75
C PRO A 9 9.98 2.64 4.25
N CYS A 10 9.07 2.13 3.43
CA CYS A 10 7.69 1.95 3.87
C CYS A 10 6.96 0.86 3.07
N LEU A 11 6.15 0.09 3.78
CA LEU A 11 5.11 -0.76 3.20
C LEU A 11 3.80 0.03 3.12
N ILE A 12 3.23 0.18 1.93
CA ILE A 12 1.95 0.85 1.71
C ILE A 12 0.88 -0.19 1.42
N THR A 13 -0.12 -0.32 2.28
CA THR A 13 -1.25 -1.22 2.09
C THR A 13 -2.50 -0.43 1.71
N ILE A 14 -3.06 -0.69 0.53
CA ILE A 14 -4.24 0.00 0.00
C ILE A 14 -5.45 -0.93 0.05
N PHE A 15 -6.34 -0.69 1.02
CA PHE A 15 -7.63 -1.36 1.11
C PHE A 15 -8.59 -0.83 0.05
N GLY A 16 -9.18 -1.72 -0.76
CA GLY A 16 -9.98 -1.30 -1.92
C GLY A 16 -9.12 -0.90 -3.12
N ALA A 17 -7.96 -1.53 -3.28
CA ALA A 17 -7.01 -1.22 -4.34
C ALA A 17 -7.57 -1.37 -5.75
N THR A 18 -8.56 -2.23 -5.95
CA THR A 18 -9.19 -2.44 -7.26
C THR A 18 -10.30 -1.42 -7.58
N GLY A 19 -10.55 -0.45 -6.70
CA GLY A 19 -11.61 0.56 -6.87
C GLY A 19 -11.18 1.73 -7.78
N ASP A 20 -12.17 2.49 -8.27
CA ASP A 20 -11.94 3.65 -9.16
C ASP A 20 -10.98 4.67 -8.54
N LEU A 21 -11.14 5.02 -7.26
CA LEU A 21 -10.29 6.03 -6.61
C LEU A 21 -8.81 5.61 -6.63
N SER A 22 -8.54 4.33 -6.37
CA SER A 22 -7.20 3.77 -6.35
C SER A 22 -6.53 3.88 -7.71
N HIS A 23 -7.23 3.44 -8.77
CA HIS A 23 -6.73 3.51 -10.15
C HIS A 23 -6.65 4.93 -10.72
N ARG A 24 -7.61 5.80 -10.40
CA ARG A 24 -7.68 7.15 -10.96
C ARG A 24 -6.78 8.15 -10.23
N LYS A 25 -6.46 7.92 -8.96
CA LYS A 25 -5.74 8.88 -8.12
C LYS A 25 -4.55 8.28 -7.38
N LEU A 26 -4.72 7.17 -6.64
CA LEU A 26 -3.66 6.68 -5.75
C LEU A 26 -2.45 6.16 -6.52
N PHE A 27 -2.63 5.17 -7.41
CA PHE A 27 -1.50 4.61 -8.17
C PHE A 27 -0.79 5.66 -9.04
N PRO A 28 -1.50 6.54 -9.79
CA PRO A 28 -0.84 7.62 -10.50
C PRO A 28 -0.03 8.55 -9.59
N SER A 29 -0.54 8.87 -8.39
CA SER A 29 0.17 9.76 -7.46
C SER A 29 1.39 9.10 -6.83
N ILE A 30 1.28 7.83 -6.43
CA ILE A 30 2.42 7.07 -5.88
C ILE A 30 3.48 6.87 -6.96
N PHE A 31 3.09 6.55 -8.20
CA PHE A 31 4.03 6.47 -9.31
C PHE A 31 4.73 7.80 -9.59
N HIS A 32 4.02 8.93 -9.49
CA HIS A 32 4.65 10.24 -9.61
C HIS A 32 5.72 10.49 -8.54
N LEU A 33 5.44 10.10 -7.28
CA LEU A 33 6.42 10.17 -6.20
C LEU A 33 7.62 9.25 -6.46
N TYR A 34 7.38 8.06 -6.99
CA TYR A 34 8.44 7.13 -7.40
C TYR A 34 9.32 7.71 -8.51
N GLN A 35 8.71 8.37 -9.51
CA GLN A 35 9.45 8.99 -10.60
C GLN A 35 10.36 10.13 -10.15
N GLN A 36 9.94 10.89 -9.14
CA GLN A 36 10.70 12.00 -8.55
C GLN A 36 11.87 11.53 -7.67
N ASP A 37 12.14 10.21 -7.62
CA ASP A 37 13.10 9.60 -6.70
C ASP A 37 12.80 10.00 -5.24
N ASN A 38 11.54 10.31 -4.91
CA ASN A 38 11.09 10.58 -3.55
C ASN A 38 10.83 9.28 -2.78
N LEU A 39 10.72 8.15 -3.49
CA LEU A 39 10.63 6.79 -2.96
C LEU A 39 11.86 6.04 -3.45
N ASP A 40 12.74 5.62 -2.54
CA ASP A 40 13.87 4.74 -2.84
C ASP A 40 13.39 3.32 -3.19
N GLU A 41 14.31 2.43 -3.58
CA GLU A 41 14.05 0.98 -3.80
C GLU A 41 13.44 0.28 -2.56
N HIS A 42 13.53 0.91 -1.38
CA HIS A 42 12.96 0.43 -0.12
C HIS A 42 11.47 0.75 0.02
N ILE A 43 10.66 0.35 -0.96
CA ILE A 43 9.20 0.47 -0.92
C ILE A 43 8.55 -0.84 -1.36
N ALA A 44 7.43 -1.17 -0.75
CA ALA A 44 6.50 -2.15 -1.30
C ALA A 44 5.05 -1.65 -1.15
N ILE A 45 4.19 -2.05 -2.08
CA ILE A 45 2.80 -1.64 -2.14
C ILE A 45 1.94 -2.90 -2.22
N ILE A 46 1.10 -3.13 -1.22
CA ILE A 46 0.11 -4.21 -1.23
C ILE A 46 -1.26 -3.62 -1.59
N GLY A 47 -1.79 -4.03 -2.74
CA GLY A 47 -3.18 -3.82 -3.09
C GLY A 47 -4.06 -4.89 -2.46
N ILE A 48 -5.08 -4.46 -1.72
CA ILE A 48 -6.02 -5.35 -1.04
C ILE A 48 -7.38 -5.32 -1.74
N GLY A 49 -7.93 -6.51 -2.00
CA GLY A 49 -9.26 -6.68 -2.59
C GLY A 49 -9.85 -8.06 -2.34
N ARG A 50 -11.16 -8.20 -2.62
CA ARG A 50 -11.89 -9.47 -2.44
C ARG A 50 -11.81 -10.41 -3.64
N ARG A 51 -11.43 -9.87 -4.82
CA ARG A 51 -11.40 -10.66 -6.05
C ARG A 51 -10.21 -11.60 -6.02
N ASP A 52 -10.40 -12.79 -6.54
CA ASP A 52 -9.30 -13.72 -6.77
C ASP A 52 -8.62 -13.35 -8.09
N ILE A 53 -7.54 -12.58 -8.00
CA ILE A 53 -6.73 -12.15 -9.15
C ILE A 53 -5.27 -12.34 -8.83
N THR A 54 -4.48 -12.63 -9.86
CA THR A 54 -3.04 -12.81 -9.71
C THR A 54 -2.32 -11.47 -9.53
N ASN A 55 -1.07 -11.52 -9.05
CA ASN A 55 -0.19 -10.35 -9.03
C ASN A 55 -0.03 -9.73 -10.42
N ASP A 56 0.10 -10.56 -11.46
CA ASP A 56 0.28 -10.08 -12.84
C ASP A 56 -0.98 -9.38 -13.38
N ASP A 57 -2.15 -9.95 -13.14
CA ASP A 57 -3.43 -9.31 -13.51
C ASP A 57 -3.61 -7.97 -12.80
N PHE A 58 -3.23 -7.91 -11.53
CA PHE A 58 -3.30 -6.68 -10.75
C PHE A 58 -2.30 -5.63 -11.25
N ARG A 59 -1.04 -6.01 -11.48
CA ARG A 59 0.00 -5.14 -12.06
C ARG A 59 -0.44 -4.60 -13.42
N ASN A 60 -1.04 -5.43 -14.27
CA ASN A 60 -1.57 -4.99 -15.57
C ASN A 60 -2.68 -3.94 -15.42
N GLN A 61 -3.60 -4.13 -14.46
CA GLN A 61 -4.64 -3.13 -14.15
C GLN A 61 -4.03 -1.81 -13.65
N VAL A 62 -3.07 -1.89 -12.73
CA VAL A 62 -2.36 -0.71 -12.18
C VAL A 62 -1.59 0.01 -13.28
N LYS A 63 -0.79 -0.71 -14.08
CA LYS A 63 -0.03 -0.19 -15.22
C LYS A 63 -0.92 0.55 -16.20
N SER A 64 -2.04 -0.07 -16.61
CA SER A 64 -3.02 0.57 -17.50
C SER A 64 -3.60 1.85 -16.90
N SER A 65 -3.89 1.85 -15.60
CA SER A 65 -4.43 3.04 -14.93
C SER A 65 -3.41 4.20 -14.85
N ILE A 66 -2.15 3.89 -14.60
CA ILE A 66 -1.07 4.88 -14.59
C ILE A 66 -0.90 5.48 -15.99
N GLN A 67 -0.82 4.65 -17.04
CA GLN A 67 -0.66 5.09 -18.42
C GLN A 67 -1.81 5.98 -18.93
N LYS A 68 -3.01 5.86 -18.34
CA LYS A 68 -4.15 6.74 -18.65
C LYS A 68 -4.04 8.13 -18.03
N HIS A 69 -3.28 8.28 -16.94
CA HIS A 69 -3.27 9.48 -16.11
C HIS A 69 -1.89 10.16 -16.01
N VAL A 70 -0.81 9.47 -16.37
CA VAL A 70 0.57 9.95 -16.32
C VAL A 70 1.15 9.91 -17.73
N LYS A 71 1.75 11.03 -18.17
CA LYS A 71 2.30 11.17 -19.53
C LYS A 71 3.61 10.44 -19.73
N ASP A 72 4.53 10.56 -18.77
CA ASP A 72 5.82 9.87 -18.77
C ASP A 72 5.70 8.63 -17.89
N THR A 73 5.94 7.46 -18.47
CA THR A 73 5.88 6.18 -17.75
C THR A 73 7.15 5.35 -17.95
N ASN A 74 8.29 5.99 -18.19
CA ASN A 74 9.58 5.32 -18.42
C ASN A 74 10.01 4.34 -17.30
N LYS A 75 9.69 4.64 -16.03
CA LYS A 75 10.02 3.81 -14.85
C LYS A 75 8.92 2.81 -14.46
N ILE A 76 7.87 2.66 -15.28
CA ILE A 76 6.66 1.92 -14.87
C ILE A 76 6.90 0.42 -14.62
N ASP A 77 7.78 -0.21 -15.41
CA ASP A 77 8.06 -1.63 -15.27
C ASP A 77 8.83 -1.90 -13.98
N ALA A 78 9.86 -1.10 -13.68
CA ALA A 78 10.55 -1.14 -12.39
C ALA A 78 9.59 -0.88 -11.22
N PHE A 79 8.68 0.10 -11.35
CA PHE A 79 7.68 0.37 -10.32
C PHE A 79 6.76 -0.84 -10.05
N MET A 80 6.43 -1.66 -11.05
CA MET A 80 5.59 -2.85 -10.86
C MET A 80 6.25 -3.94 -10.02
N GLU A 81 7.59 -3.96 -9.92
CA GLU A 81 8.32 -4.89 -9.06
C GLU A 81 8.02 -4.66 -7.57
N HIS A 82 7.59 -3.44 -7.21
CA HIS A 82 7.18 -3.06 -5.86
C HIS A 82 5.68 -3.22 -5.61
N VAL A 83 4.89 -3.61 -6.62
CA VAL A 83 3.43 -3.68 -6.52
C VAL A 83 3.00 -5.13 -6.40
N PHE A 84 2.25 -5.42 -5.34
CA PHE A 84 1.74 -6.73 -4.99
C PHE A 84 0.22 -6.68 -4.77
N TYR A 85 -0.43 -7.82 -4.90
CA TYR A 85 -1.83 -8.03 -4.59
C TYR A 85 -1.97 -9.10 -3.52
N HIS A 86 -2.89 -8.88 -2.59
CA HIS A 86 -3.28 -9.88 -1.62
C HIS A 86 -4.81 -9.93 -1.53
N ARG A 87 -5.37 -11.12 -1.75
CA ARG A 87 -6.80 -11.36 -1.61
C ARG A 87 -7.13 -11.34 -0.11
N HIS A 88 -8.09 -10.51 0.28
CA HIS A 88 -8.40 -10.32 1.69
C HIS A 88 -9.89 -10.14 1.92
N ASP A 89 -10.38 -10.73 3.01
CA ASP A 89 -11.71 -10.49 3.55
C ASP A 89 -11.60 -9.72 4.87
N VAL A 90 -12.01 -8.45 4.83
CA VAL A 90 -11.99 -7.53 5.99
C VAL A 90 -12.87 -7.98 7.15
N SER A 91 -13.74 -8.98 6.96
CA SER A 91 -14.58 -9.56 8.02
C SER A 91 -14.01 -10.84 8.62
N ASN A 92 -12.90 -11.35 8.09
CA ASN A 92 -12.26 -12.59 8.55
C ASN A 92 -10.90 -12.31 9.22
N GLU A 93 -10.78 -12.65 10.50
CA GLU A 93 -9.55 -12.53 11.29
C GLU A 93 -8.38 -13.32 10.70
N GLU A 94 -8.61 -14.52 10.17
CA GLU A 94 -7.55 -15.34 9.55
C GLU A 94 -6.91 -14.61 8.37
N SER A 95 -7.70 -13.87 7.59
CA SER A 95 -7.22 -13.09 6.46
C SER A 95 -6.31 -11.94 6.87
N TYR A 96 -6.44 -11.44 8.11
CA TYR A 96 -5.52 -10.45 8.66
C TYR A 96 -4.19 -11.06 9.10
N GLN A 97 -4.19 -12.31 9.57
CA GLN A 97 -2.96 -13.02 9.88
C GLN A 97 -2.17 -13.32 8.60
N GLU A 98 -2.83 -13.79 7.54
CA GLU A 98 -2.21 -13.99 6.23
C GLU A 98 -1.60 -12.68 5.68
N LEU A 99 -2.31 -11.56 5.83
CA LEU A 99 -1.82 -10.25 5.43
C LEU A 99 -0.60 -9.83 6.27
N LEU A 100 -0.59 -10.11 7.58
CA LEU A 100 0.55 -9.83 8.44
C LEU A 100 1.78 -10.62 8.00
N ASP A 101 1.64 -11.91 7.77
CA ASP A 101 2.73 -12.78 7.37
C ASP A 101 3.32 -12.32 6.03
N PHE A 102 2.46 -12.02 5.05
CA PHE A 102 2.88 -11.47 3.77
C PHE A 102 3.55 -10.09 3.91
N SER A 103 3.05 -9.24 4.80
CA SER A 103 3.66 -7.95 5.09
C SER A 103 5.07 -8.09 5.69
N ASN A 104 5.30 -9.10 6.54
CA ASN A 104 6.61 -9.37 7.15
C ASN A 104 7.62 -9.91 6.13
N GLU A 105 7.15 -10.71 5.17
CA GLU A 105 7.96 -11.17 4.04
C GLU A 105 8.46 -9.98 3.22
N LEU A 106 7.56 -9.08 2.82
CA LEU A 106 7.92 -7.88 2.05
C LEU A 106 8.77 -6.90 2.85
N ASP A 107 8.51 -6.75 4.16
CA ASP A 107 9.33 -5.92 5.05
C ASP A 107 10.80 -6.38 5.06
N SER A 108 11.02 -7.69 5.09
CA SER A 108 12.34 -8.29 5.03
C SER A 108 12.95 -8.17 3.63
N GLN A 109 12.17 -8.43 2.58
CA GLN A 109 12.64 -8.39 1.20
C GLN A 109 13.10 -7.00 0.74
N PHE A 110 12.37 -5.95 1.14
CA PHE A 110 12.63 -4.57 0.72
C PHE A 110 13.29 -3.71 1.81
N GLU A 111 13.66 -4.32 2.94
CA GLU A 111 14.28 -3.65 4.09
C GLU A 111 13.47 -2.44 4.59
N LEU A 112 12.16 -2.64 4.79
CA LEU A 112 11.18 -1.56 5.06
C LEU A 112 11.20 -1.08 6.52
N LYS A 113 11.98 -1.74 7.39
CA LYS A 113 12.23 -1.37 8.80
C LYS A 113 10.98 -1.30 9.67
N GLY A 114 9.95 -2.04 9.31
CA GLY A 114 8.67 -2.09 10.02
C GLY A 114 7.75 -0.89 9.77
N ASN A 115 8.14 0.07 8.92
CA ASN A 115 7.31 1.24 8.63
C ASN A 115 6.11 0.85 7.77
N ARG A 116 4.90 1.09 8.29
CA ARG A 116 3.64 0.73 7.61
C ARG A 116 2.72 1.92 7.45
N LEU A 117 2.18 2.04 6.24
CA LEU A 117 1.17 3.02 5.86
C LEU A 117 -0.08 2.29 5.35
N PHE A 118 -1.21 2.51 6.00
CA PHE A 118 -2.48 1.93 5.59
C PHE A 118 -3.39 3.01 5.00
N TYR A 119 -3.88 2.77 3.78
CA TYR A 119 -4.85 3.64 3.10
C TYR A 119 -6.18 2.91 2.90
N LEU A 120 -7.27 3.46 3.45
CA LEU A 120 -8.60 2.87 3.34
C LEU A 120 -9.41 3.51 2.19
N ALA A 121 -9.33 2.94 0.99
CA ALA A 121 -10.13 3.33 -0.17
C ALA A 121 -11.44 2.51 -0.27
N MET A 122 -12.15 2.39 0.84
CA MET A 122 -13.37 1.57 0.98
C MET A 122 -14.56 2.39 1.50
N ALA A 123 -15.75 1.79 1.53
CA ALA A 123 -16.91 2.40 2.17
C ALA A 123 -16.66 2.58 3.69
N PRO A 124 -17.12 3.68 4.31
CA PRO A 124 -16.83 4.02 5.71
C PRO A 124 -17.24 2.94 6.73
N GLN A 125 -18.26 2.14 6.41
CA GLN A 125 -18.73 1.04 7.26
C GLN A 125 -17.64 0.00 7.60
N PHE A 126 -16.58 -0.11 6.78
CA PHE A 126 -15.47 -1.03 7.01
C PHE A 126 -14.36 -0.45 7.91
N PHE A 127 -14.34 0.86 8.15
CA PHE A 127 -13.21 1.50 8.82
C PHE A 127 -13.03 1.04 10.27
N GLY A 128 -14.13 0.83 11.00
CA GLY A 128 -14.07 0.34 12.38
C GLY A 128 -13.43 -1.04 12.47
N VAL A 129 -13.99 -2.00 11.74
CA VAL A 129 -13.50 -3.39 11.69
C VAL A 129 -12.03 -3.44 11.28
N ILE A 130 -11.64 -2.72 10.23
CA ILE A 130 -10.25 -2.69 9.77
C ILE A 130 -9.34 -2.08 10.84
N SER A 131 -9.74 -0.98 11.47
CA SER A 131 -8.92 -0.31 12.48
C SER A 131 -8.72 -1.17 13.73
N ASP A 132 -9.74 -1.91 14.17
CA ASP A 132 -9.65 -2.80 15.32
C ASP A 132 -8.67 -3.95 15.07
N TYR A 133 -8.74 -4.59 13.89
CA TYR A 133 -7.79 -5.63 13.52
C TYR A 133 -6.38 -5.07 13.32
N LEU A 134 -6.22 -3.95 12.60
CA LEU A 134 -4.91 -3.33 12.40
C LEU A 134 -4.26 -2.92 13.71
N LYS A 135 -5.02 -2.39 14.68
CA LYS A 135 -4.49 -2.05 16.00
C LYS A 135 -3.91 -3.28 16.69
N SER A 136 -4.63 -4.40 16.66
CA SER A 136 -4.15 -5.65 17.23
C SER A 136 -2.86 -6.12 16.54
N LEU A 137 -2.79 -6.08 15.21
CA LEU A 137 -1.58 -6.50 14.46
C LEU A 137 -0.40 -5.54 14.65
N VAL A 138 -0.63 -4.23 14.68
CA VAL A 138 0.43 -3.23 14.85
C VAL A 138 1.01 -3.27 16.27
N LEU A 139 0.19 -3.54 17.30
CA LEU A 139 0.68 -3.75 18.67
C LEU A 139 1.60 -4.98 18.76
N LEU A 140 1.44 -5.99 17.92
CA LEU A 140 2.33 -7.15 17.87
C LEU A 140 3.72 -6.85 17.27
N ILE A 141 3.88 -5.74 16.52
CA ILE A 141 5.05 -5.51 15.65
C ILE A 141 6.00 -4.43 16.18
N GLN A 142 5.63 -3.68 17.23
CA GLN A 142 6.28 -2.44 17.68
C GLN A 142 7.81 -2.29 17.39
N LYS A 143 8.14 -1.54 16.32
CA LYS A 143 9.34 -0.69 16.14
C LYS A 143 9.04 0.55 15.26
N ASP A 144 9.21 1.72 15.87
CA ASP A 144 9.49 3.08 15.36
C ASP A 144 8.64 3.89 14.34
N LEU A 145 7.67 3.38 13.56
CA LEU A 145 6.66 4.29 12.96
C LEU A 145 5.46 3.54 12.35
N ASN A 146 4.24 3.90 12.75
CA ASN A 146 3.01 3.46 12.08
C ASN A 146 2.15 4.69 11.82
N ALA A 147 1.76 4.93 10.55
CA ALA A 147 0.87 6.02 10.19
C ALA A 147 -0.39 5.46 9.51
N LEU A 148 -1.56 5.68 10.11
CA LEU A 148 -2.86 5.38 9.52
C LEU A 148 -3.42 6.66 8.90
N LEU A 149 -3.74 6.65 7.59
CA LEU A 149 -4.35 7.78 6.91
C LEU A 149 -5.81 7.47 6.55
N LEU A 150 -6.74 8.06 7.30
CA LEU A 150 -8.18 8.04 7.01
C LEU A 150 -8.60 9.31 6.27
N LYS A 151 -9.32 9.15 5.14
CA LYS A 151 -9.96 10.27 4.44
C LYS A 151 -11.42 10.40 4.89
N ASN A 152 -11.75 11.59 5.41
CA ASN A 152 -13.02 12.04 6.00
C ASN A 152 -13.30 11.51 7.43
N HIS A 153 -13.08 12.44 8.37
CA HIS A 153 -13.31 12.42 9.81
C HIS A 153 -12.53 11.36 10.61
N SER A 154 -11.21 11.60 10.65
CA SER A 154 -10.28 11.29 11.74
C SER A 154 -9.99 9.83 12.04
N VAL A 155 -8.72 9.43 11.86
CA VAL A 155 -7.76 9.06 12.92
C VAL A 155 -6.37 9.09 12.30
N VAL A 156 -5.48 9.83 12.96
CA VAL A 156 -4.02 9.72 12.91
C VAL A 156 -3.63 8.83 14.07
N ILE A 157 -2.78 7.83 13.82
CA ILE A 157 -1.91 7.25 14.85
C ILE A 157 -0.50 7.62 14.44
#